data_AF-A0A1V5WED3-F1
#
_entry.id   AF-A0A1V5WED3-F1
#
_cell.length_a   1.000
_cell.length_b   1.000
_cell.length_c   1.000
_cell.angle_alpha   90.00
_cell.angle_beta   90.00
_cell.angle_gamma   90.00
#
_symmetry.space_group_name_H-M   'P 1'
#
loop_
_entity.id
_entity.type
_entity.pdbx_description
1 polymer ?
#
loop_
_entity_poly.entity_id
_entity_poly.type
_entity_poly.pdbx_seq_one_letter_code
_entity_poly.pdbx_strand_id
1 'polypeptide(L)'
;MPLIYESDVPELRECYVRDPAPAIVDWRGRKALRLSGQGASLVILTPLHLAQGRIAVDIGAEGAAYAGVAFHIADTCNFELAYAQPHTSGQWDALQYDPVIHGANSWQLVYGPHAQAAAHLPPQTWFRLSVEFSERQARIRVGEQAPLLVPRLAHAHGSGGVGLWTYLPAHFAHVQVWDDAPPDLPGGSGTPEAAPAGCVTEWFLEGFGVVACEPNGILNVNRYLPVTVEEVRLVRWLETPEPLDLELRVGYSDELTLELDGQAVFSGRHVFHSSPKWEERGYVEARERVHVTLAPGRHQLAATLRMTELFGFGMIVNLGEGVKTLLPAGLHPLG
;
A
#
# COMPACT_ATOMS: atom_id res chain seq x y z
N MET A 1 6.06 -0.77 -30.14
CA MET A 1 4.93 -0.21 -29.40
C MET A 1 3.65 -0.32 -30.20
N PRO A 2 3.06 -1.52 -30.35
CA PRO A 2 1.71 -1.62 -30.86
C PRO A 2 0.76 -1.10 -29.77
N LEU A 3 0.05 -0.03 -30.07
CA LEU A 3 -1.13 0.37 -29.33
C LEU A 3 -2.17 -0.75 -29.49
N ILE A 4 -2.56 -1.39 -28.39
CA ILE A 4 -3.45 -2.56 -28.40
C ILE A 4 -4.89 -2.21 -28.01
N TYR A 5 -5.09 -1.06 -27.37
CA TYR A 5 -6.40 -0.54 -27.00
C TYR A 5 -6.36 0.98 -26.99
N GLU A 6 -7.38 1.60 -27.56
CA GLU A 6 -7.61 3.04 -27.52
C GLU A 6 -9.10 3.31 -27.44
N SER A 7 -9.49 4.20 -26.53
CA SER A 7 -10.89 4.55 -26.35
C SER A 7 -11.03 5.93 -25.72
N ASP A 8 -11.80 6.80 -26.37
CA ASP A 8 -12.15 8.11 -25.81
C ASP A 8 -12.98 7.98 -24.53
N VAL A 9 -13.93 7.03 -24.51
CA VAL A 9 -14.73 6.66 -23.34
C VAL A 9 -14.90 5.14 -23.33
N PRO A 10 -14.33 4.41 -22.34
CA PRO A 10 -14.42 2.95 -22.31
C PRO A 10 -15.85 2.43 -22.41
N GLU A 11 -16.06 1.42 -23.26
CA GLU A 11 -17.37 0.78 -23.42
C GLU A 11 -17.65 -0.14 -22.23
N LEU A 12 -18.66 0.18 -21.42
CA LEU A 12 -18.95 -0.55 -20.18
C LEU A 12 -19.32 -2.03 -20.40
N ARG A 13 -19.80 -2.40 -21.60
CA ARG A 13 -20.09 -3.80 -21.97
C ARG A 13 -18.82 -4.65 -22.13
N GLU A 14 -17.68 -4.00 -22.37
CA GLU A 14 -16.35 -4.61 -22.51
C GLU A 14 -15.55 -4.48 -21.20
N CYS A 15 -16.22 -4.09 -20.11
CA CYS A 15 -15.59 -3.90 -18.82
C CYS A 15 -16.23 -4.77 -17.75
N TYR A 16 -15.42 -5.25 -16.82
CA TYR A 16 -15.93 -5.62 -15.50
C TYR A 16 -15.99 -4.37 -14.62
N VAL A 17 -17.10 -4.16 -13.90
CA VAL A 17 -17.31 -2.99 -13.04
C VAL A 17 -17.62 -3.42 -11.62
N ARG A 18 -16.81 -2.94 -10.67
CA ARG A 18 -17.02 -3.07 -9.23
C ARG A 18 -17.44 -1.72 -8.65
N ASP A 19 -18.50 -1.76 -7.85
CA ASP A 19 -19.17 -0.60 -7.22
C ASP A 19 -19.83 0.35 -8.25
N PRO A 20 -21.15 0.23 -8.50
CA PRO A 20 -21.78 0.80 -9.68
C PRO A 20 -22.29 2.23 -9.44
N ALA A 21 -21.60 3.22 -10.00
CA ALA A 21 -22.28 4.34 -10.66
C ALA A 21 -21.48 4.94 -11.83
N PRO A 22 -21.06 4.11 -12.83
CA PRO A 22 -20.48 4.62 -14.05
C PRO A 22 -21.53 5.39 -14.84
N ALA A 23 -21.19 6.58 -15.34
CA ALA A 23 -22.04 7.36 -16.22
C ALA A 23 -21.22 7.99 -17.34
N ILE A 24 -21.73 7.93 -18.57
CA ILE A 24 -21.15 8.69 -19.68
C ILE A 24 -21.69 10.12 -19.58
N VAL A 25 -20.81 11.09 -19.45
CA VAL A 25 -21.15 12.52 -19.28
C VAL A 25 -20.32 13.39 -20.23
N ASP A 26 -20.73 14.64 -20.42
CA ASP A 26 -19.88 15.69 -20.99
C ASP A 26 -19.17 16.42 -19.85
N TRP A 27 -17.84 16.37 -19.80
CA TRP A 27 -17.03 17.05 -18.79
C TRP A 27 -15.91 17.84 -19.45
N ARG A 28 -15.84 19.15 -19.15
CA ARG A 28 -14.85 20.09 -19.70
C ARG A 28 -14.66 19.96 -21.22
N GLY A 29 -15.78 19.89 -21.95
CA GLY A 29 -15.81 19.87 -23.41
C GLY A 29 -15.53 18.51 -24.07
N ARG A 30 -15.46 17.41 -23.31
CA ARG A 30 -15.26 16.05 -23.84
C ARG A 30 -16.24 15.06 -23.23
N LYS A 31 -16.57 14.01 -23.98
CA LYS A 31 -17.23 12.84 -23.41
C LYS A 31 -16.28 12.15 -22.44
N ALA A 32 -16.80 11.71 -21.30
CA ALA A 32 -16.02 11.08 -20.25
C ALA A 32 -16.82 9.95 -19.58
N LEU A 33 -16.09 8.94 -19.10
CA LEU A 33 -16.61 7.99 -18.13
C LEU A 33 -16.47 8.61 -16.74
N ARG A 34 -17.58 9.02 -16.14
CA ARG A 34 -17.62 9.40 -14.72
C ARG A 34 -17.76 8.14 -13.89
N LEU A 35 -16.82 7.94 -12.96
CA LEU A 35 -16.94 6.96 -11.90
C LEU A 35 -17.30 7.70 -10.61
N SER A 36 -18.36 7.24 -9.95
CA SER A 36 -18.89 7.81 -8.71
C SER A 36 -19.49 6.67 -7.90
N GLY A 37 -19.34 6.68 -6.58
CA GLY A 37 -19.80 5.60 -5.71
C GLY A 37 -19.64 5.97 -4.24
N GLN A 38 -20.22 5.16 -3.35
CA GLN A 38 -19.99 5.29 -1.90
C GLN A 38 -18.69 4.59 -1.47
N GLY A 39 -18.14 3.70 -2.29
CA GLY A 39 -16.83 3.08 -2.11
C GLY A 39 -15.89 3.32 -3.29
N ALA A 40 -14.78 2.58 -3.31
CA ALA A 40 -13.80 2.65 -4.37
C ALA A 40 -14.27 1.89 -5.62
N SER A 41 -14.48 2.61 -6.72
CA SER A 41 -14.87 2.05 -8.02
C SER A 41 -13.66 1.44 -8.72
N LEU A 42 -13.86 0.27 -9.35
CA LEU A 42 -12.87 -0.39 -10.20
C LEU A 42 -13.52 -0.78 -11.52
N VAL A 43 -12.91 -0.39 -12.63
CA VAL A 43 -13.29 -0.78 -13.99
C VAL A 43 -12.13 -1.54 -14.61
N ILE A 44 -12.31 -2.82 -14.92
CA ILE A 44 -11.31 -3.67 -15.57
C ILE A 44 -11.63 -3.72 -17.06
N LEU A 45 -10.67 -3.35 -17.90
CA LEU A 45 -10.81 -3.35 -19.36
C LEU A 45 -10.61 -4.77 -19.88
N THR A 46 -11.71 -5.46 -20.23
CA THR A 46 -11.63 -6.84 -20.72
C THR A 46 -11.55 -6.87 -22.24
N PRO A 47 -10.80 -7.81 -22.86
CA PRO A 47 -10.08 -8.93 -22.25
C PRO A 47 -8.59 -8.63 -21.96
N LEU A 48 -8.21 -7.35 -21.77
CA LEU A 48 -6.80 -6.98 -21.65
C LEU A 48 -6.14 -7.65 -20.44
N HIS A 49 -5.02 -8.34 -20.69
CA HIS A 49 -4.24 -9.03 -19.68
C HIS A 49 -2.75 -8.91 -20.04
N LEU A 50 -1.98 -8.24 -19.18
CA LEU A 50 -0.63 -7.79 -19.50
C LEU A 50 0.36 -8.19 -18.41
N ALA A 51 1.52 -8.70 -18.83
CA ALA A 51 2.68 -8.89 -17.96
C ALA A 51 3.53 -7.62 -17.85
N GLN A 52 3.61 -6.89 -18.95
CA GLN A 52 4.27 -5.60 -19.08
C GLN A 52 3.38 -4.71 -19.95
N GLY A 53 3.56 -3.40 -19.83
CA GLY A 53 2.84 -2.48 -20.70
C GLY A 53 2.89 -1.05 -20.23
N ARG A 54 2.13 -0.22 -20.94
CA ARG A 54 1.87 1.17 -20.61
C ARG A 54 0.38 1.43 -20.68
N ILE A 55 -0.14 2.16 -19.70
CA ILE A 55 -1.51 2.68 -19.69
C ILE A 55 -1.40 4.19 -19.56
N ALA A 56 -2.09 4.93 -20.43
CA ALA A 56 -2.21 6.37 -20.31
C ALA A 56 -3.68 6.79 -20.40
N VAL A 57 -4.10 7.69 -19.53
CA VAL A 57 -5.50 8.12 -19.40
C VAL A 57 -5.57 9.59 -19.01
N ASP A 58 -6.55 10.30 -19.57
CA ASP A 58 -6.89 11.63 -19.11
C ASP A 58 -7.86 11.53 -17.94
N ILE A 59 -7.52 12.20 -16.84
CA ILE A 59 -8.27 12.19 -15.59
C ILE A 59 -8.69 13.63 -15.24
N GLY A 60 -9.90 13.77 -14.70
CA GLY A 60 -10.42 15.03 -14.22
C GLY A 60 -11.32 14.86 -13.00
N ALA A 61 -11.29 15.81 -12.07
CA ALA A 61 -12.13 15.80 -10.87
C ALA A 61 -12.64 17.20 -10.54
N GLU A 62 -13.86 17.30 -10.02
CA GLU A 62 -14.43 18.58 -9.58
C GLU A 62 -13.91 19.01 -8.19
N GLY A 63 -13.56 18.04 -7.35
CA GLY A 63 -13.05 18.25 -5.99
C GLY A 63 -12.00 17.21 -5.61
N ALA A 64 -12.02 16.80 -4.33
CA ALA A 64 -11.16 15.72 -3.85
C ALA A 64 -11.48 14.42 -4.58
N ALA A 65 -10.43 13.76 -5.04
CA ALA A 65 -10.46 12.47 -5.70
C ALA A 65 -9.12 11.78 -5.55
N TYR A 66 -9.16 10.45 -5.56
CA TYR A 66 -8.01 9.57 -5.66
C TYR A 66 -8.27 8.75 -6.91
N ALA A 67 -7.73 9.18 -8.04
CA ALA A 67 -8.14 8.66 -9.36
C ALA A 67 -6.91 8.19 -10.14
N GLY A 68 -7.01 7.01 -10.71
CA GLY A 68 -5.83 6.34 -11.24
C GLY A 68 -6.07 5.10 -12.06
N VAL A 69 -5.01 4.31 -12.17
CA VAL A 69 -4.90 3.11 -12.98
C VAL A 69 -4.63 1.93 -12.07
N ALA A 70 -5.42 0.88 -12.24
CA ALA A 70 -5.15 -0.44 -11.66
C ALA A 70 -4.48 -1.32 -12.72
N PHE A 71 -3.44 -2.06 -12.34
CA PHE A 71 -2.68 -2.93 -13.24
C PHE A 71 -2.24 -4.20 -12.51
N HIS A 72 -1.82 -5.21 -13.27
CA HIS A 72 -1.61 -6.57 -12.74
C HIS A 72 -2.79 -7.01 -11.86
N ILE A 73 -4.02 -6.80 -12.34
CA ILE A 73 -5.23 -7.14 -11.58
C ILE A 73 -5.41 -8.66 -11.60
N ALA A 74 -5.22 -9.31 -10.45
CA ALA A 74 -5.48 -10.74 -10.29
C ALA A 74 -6.98 -10.97 -10.00
N ASP A 75 -7.54 -10.16 -9.12
CA ASP A 75 -8.96 -10.13 -8.77
C ASP A 75 -9.36 -8.77 -8.18
N THR A 76 -10.62 -8.61 -7.76
CA THR A 76 -11.14 -7.36 -7.21
C THR A 76 -10.55 -6.95 -5.86
N CYS A 77 -9.73 -7.78 -5.24
CA CYS A 77 -9.10 -7.59 -3.94
C CYS A 77 -7.56 -7.60 -4.03
N ASN A 78 -6.97 -7.89 -5.19
CA ASN A 78 -5.53 -8.02 -5.38
C ASN A 78 -5.10 -7.40 -6.71
N PHE A 79 -4.53 -6.20 -6.65
CA PHE A 79 -4.01 -5.49 -7.80
C PHE A 79 -2.99 -4.42 -7.40
N GLU A 80 -2.14 -4.04 -8.34
CA GLU A 80 -1.29 -2.86 -8.23
C GLU A 80 -2.11 -1.62 -8.60
N LEU A 81 -1.89 -0.52 -7.88
CA LEU A 81 -2.67 0.70 -8.06
C LEU A 81 -1.76 1.92 -7.97
N ALA A 82 -1.92 2.79 -8.96
CA ALA A 82 -1.28 4.09 -9.02
C ALA A 82 -2.34 5.17 -9.26
N TYR A 83 -2.40 6.18 -8.41
CA TYR A 83 -3.38 7.26 -8.53
C TYR A 83 -2.78 8.64 -8.27
N ALA A 84 -3.53 9.66 -8.70
CA ALA A 84 -3.23 11.05 -8.43
C ALA A 84 -4.33 11.68 -7.56
N GLN A 85 -3.93 12.69 -6.78
CA GLN A 85 -4.76 13.40 -5.83
C GLN A 85 -4.84 14.90 -6.18
N PRO A 86 -5.80 15.35 -7.02
CA PRO A 86 -5.84 16.74 -7.46
C PRO A 86 -5.91 17.76 -6.31
N HIS A 87 -6.54 17.38 -5.19
CA HIS A 87 -6.70 18.22 -4.00
C HIS A 87 -5.43 18.38 -3.16
N THR A 88 -4.40 17.57 -3.37
CA THR A 88 -3.07 17.71 -2.75
C THR A 88 -2.00 18.12 -3.77
N SER A 89 -2.40 18.73 -4.90
CA SER A 89 -1.48 19.21 -5.95
C SER A 89 -0.27 19.97 -5.38
N GLY A 90 0.93 19.54 -5.80
CA GLY A 90 2.22 20.07 -5.33
C GLY A 90 2.70 19.55 -3.97
N GLN A 91 1.87 18.80 -3.22
CA GLN A 91 2.28 18.13 -1.97
C GLN A 91 2.94 16.78 -2.26
N TRP A 92 3.67 16.25 -1.28
CA TRP A 92 4.48 15.03 -1.42
C TRP A 92 3.68 13.77 -1.79
N ASP A 93 2.37 13.76 -1.54
CA ASP A 93 1.45 12.64 -1.79
C ASP A 93 0.52 12.86 -3.01
N ALA A 94 0.75 13.91 -3.81
CA ALA A 94 -0.07 14.22 -4.98
C ALA A 94 -0.12 13.07 -6.01
N LEU A 95 0.94 12.26 -6.10
CA LEU A 95 1.01 11.04 -6.89
C LEU A 95 1.40 9.88 -5.98
N GLN A 96 0.67 8.77 -6.07
CA GLN A 96 0.83 7.66 -5.14
C GLN A 96 0.75 6.29 -5.82
N TYR A 97 1.56 5.37 -5.33
CA TYR A 97 1.47 3.94 -5.52
C TYR A 97 0.98 3.31 -4.22
N ASP A 98 -0.11 2.56 -4.30
CA ASP A 98 -0.87 2.05 -3.15
C ASP A 98 -1.47 0.69 -3.52
N PRO A 99 -0.73 -0.42 -3.41
CA PRO A 99 -1.21 -1.73 -3.81
C PRO A 99 -2.42 -2.14 -2.99
N VAL A 100 -3.41 -2.75 -3.65
CA VAL A 100 -4.55 -3.36 -2.98
C VAL A 100 -4.23 -4.82 -2.70
N ILE A 101 -4.19 -5.21 -1.43
CA ILE A 101 -3.78 -6.54 -0.97
C ILE A 101 -4.89 -7.13 -0.11
N HIS A 102 -5.44 -8.27 -0.54
CA HIS A 102 -6.60 -8.92 0.07
C HIS A 102 -7.73 -7.95 0.47
N GLY A 103 -7.98 -6.95 -0.38
CA GLY A 103 -9.03 -5.95 -0.25
C GLY A 103 -8.64 -4.66 0.47
N ALA A 104 -7.45 -4.57 1.09
CA ALA A 104 -6.98 -3.37 1.77
C ALA A 104 -6.20 -2.47 0.82
N ASN A 105 -6.53 -1.18 0.78
CA ASN A 105 -5.54 -0.17 0.39
C ASN A 105 -4.43 -0.17 1.47
N SER A 106 -3.16 -0.14 1.09
CA SER A 106 -2.03 -0.42 2.00
C SER A 106 -1.14 0.80 2.27
N TRP A 107 -1.61 2.00 1.90
CA TRP A 107 -0.79 3.21 1.90
C TRP A 107 -0.27 3.66 3.28
N GLN A 108 -0.87 3.24 4.39
CA GLN A 108 -0.29 3.47 5.73
C GLN A 108 1.01 2.68 5.95
N LEU A 109 1.22 1.58 5.22
CA LEU A 109 2.41 0.72 5.28
C LEU A 109 3.32 0.91 4.05
N VAL A 110 2.76 1.39 2.93
CA VAL A 110 3.46 1.61 1.66
C VAL A 110 3.50 3.11 1.38
N TYR A 111 4.51 3.78 1.94
CA TYR A 111 4.71 5.23 1.85
C TYR A 111 6.18 5.59 1.62
N GLY A 112 6.46 6.88 1.39
CA GLY A 112 7.83 7.38 1.17
C GLY A 112 8.23 7.50 -0.30
N PRO A 113 9.53 7.76 -0.60
CA PRO A 113 9.99 8.18 -1.94
C PRO A 113 9.73 7.18 -3.10
N HIS A 114 9.45 5.92 -2.77
CA HIS A 114 9.14 4.86 -3.74
C HIS A 114 7.65 4.55 -3.85
N ALA A 115 6.82 5.22 -3.06
CA ALA A 115 5.38 5.09 -3.06
C ALA A 115 4.65 6.43 -3.28
N GLN A 116 5.34 7.56 -3.08
CA GLN A 116 4.75 8.90 -3.12
C GLN A 116 5.68 9.88 -3.82
N ALA A 117 5.10 10.78 -4.59
CA ALA A 117 5.81 11.89 -5.21
C ALA A 117 4.94 13.14 -5.31
N ALA A 118 5.59 14.30 -5.23
CA ALA A 118 4.96 15.55 -5.59
C ALA A 118 4.71 15.63 -7.10
N ALA A 119 3.53 16.10 -7.46
CA ALA A 119 3.13 16.37 -8.84
C ALA A 119 2.18 17.57 -8.85
N HIS A 120 2.32 18.43 -9.87
CA HIS A 120 1.41 19.53 -10.11
C HIS A 120 0.23 19.05 -10.94
N LEU A 121 -0.93 18.96 -10.29
CA LEU A 121 -2.20 18.58 -10.88
C LEU A 121 -3.04 19.84 -11.07
N PRO A 122 -3.51 20.14 -12.29
CA PRO A 122 -4.31 21.32 -12.52
C PRO A 122 -5.72 21.11 -11.93
N PRO A 123 -6.25 22.07 -11.15
CA PRO A 123 -7.54 21.92 -10.49
C PRO A 123 -8.67 21.95 -11.51
N GLN A 124 -9.68 21.10 -11.30
CA GLN A 124 -10.94 21.10 -12.07
C GLN A 124 -10.78 21.04 -13.59
N THR A 125 -9.68 20.49 -14.09
CA THR A 125 -9.43 20.29 -15.52
C THR A 125 -8.70 18.97 -15.74
N TRP A 126 -8.47 18.64 -17.01
CA TRP A 126 -7.83 17.40 -17.40
C TRP A 126 -6.34 17.40 -17.12
N PHE A 127 -5.83 16.27 -16.63
CA PHE A 127 -4.41 15.92 -16.64
C PHE A 127 -4.23 14.50 -17.16
N ARG A 128 -3.07 14.21 -17.77
CA ARG A 128 -2.76 12.87 -18.27
C ARG A 128 -1.92 12.12 -17.26
N LEU A 129 -2.43 10.99 -16.77
CA LEU A 129 -1.69 10.04 -15.95
C LEU A 129 -1.18 8.92 -16.87
N SER A 130 0.06 8.50 -16.67
CA SER A 130 0.61 7.30 -17.31
C SER A 130 1.29 6.39 -16.30
N VAL A 131 1.10 5.09 -16.49
CA VAL A 131 1.73 4.02 -15.72
C VAL A 131 2.39 3.07 -16.69
N GLU A 132 3.70 2.91 -16.55
CA GLU A 132 4.51 1.95 -17.29
C GLU A 132 4.99 0.90 -16.32
N PHE A 133 4.82 -0.37 -16.65
CA PHE A 133 5.16 -1.47 -15.75
C PHE A 133 5.80 -2.62 -16.52
N SER A 134 6.77 -3.26 -15.91
CA SER A 134 7.43 -4.45 -16.43
C SER A 134 8.09 -5.21 -15.27
N GLU A 135 8.11 -6.53 -15.37
CA GLU A 135 8.61 -7.41 -14.31
C GLU A 135 7.99 -7.08 -12.94
N ARG A 136 8.78 -6.50 -12.02
CA ARG A 136 8.35 -6.07 -10.69
C ARG A 136 8.53 -4.57 -10.50
N GLN A 137 8.43 -3.77 -11.54
CA GLN A 137 8.72 -2.34 -11.48
C GLN A 137 7.64 -1.52 -12.16
N ALA A 138 7.47 -0.29 -11.69
CA ALA A 138 6.62 0.68 -12.35
C ALA A 138 7.21 2.09 -12.35
N ARG A 139 6.84 2.86 -13.38
CA ARG A 139 7.09 4.29 -13.50
C ARG A 139 5.74 4.98 -13.70
N ILE A 140 5.43 5.89 -12.79
CA ILE A 140 4.14 6.60 -12.74
C ILE A 140 4.41 8.08 -13.01
N ARG A 141 3.67 8.70 -13.92
CA ARG A 141 3.91 10.10 -14.32
C ARG A 141 2.63 10.86 -14.65
N VAL A 142 2.64 12.15 -14.30
CA VAL A 142 1.63 13.13 -14.73
C VAL A 142 2.21 14.02 -15.83
N GLY A 143 1.69 13.92 -17.05
CA GLY A 143 2.23 14.60 -18.22
C GLY A 143 3.73 14.32 -18.40
N GLU A 144 4.53 15.39 -18.55
CA GLU A 144 5.99 15.31 -18.70
C GLU A 144 6.77 15.60 -17.39
N GLN A 145 6.10 15.56 -16.24
CA GLN A 145 6.73 15.83 -14.94
C GLN A 145 7.69 14.70 -14.51
N ALA A 146 8.47 14.95 -13.46
CA ALA A 146 9.30 13.91 -12.85
C ALA A 146 8.43 12.71 -12.42
N PRO A 147 8.83 11.47 -12.72
CA PRO A 147 8.03 10.30 -12.38
C PRO A 147 8.25 9.85 -10.93
N LEU A 148 7.24 9.19 -10.36
CA LEU A 148 7.40 8.28 -9.24
C LEU A 148 7.96 6.95 -9.77
N LEU A 149 9.04 6.47 -9.15
CA LEU A 149 9.67 5.19 -9.47
C LEU A 149 9.38 4.17 -8.37
N VAL A 150 8.72 3.08 -8.76
CA VAL A 150 8.40 1.94 -7.91
C VAL A 150 9.39 0.82 -8.25
N PRO A 151 10.46 0.61 -7.45
CA PRO A 151 11.52 -0.35 -7.76
C PRO A 151 11.09 -1.80 -7.50
N ARG A 152 10.00 -2.00 -6.75
CA ARG A 152 9.44 -3.30 -6.42
C ARG A 152 7.93 -3.23 -6.25
N LEU A 153 7.21 -3.83 -7.18
CA LEU A 153 5.79 -4.10 -7.09
C LEU A 153 5.50 -5.07 -5.94
N ALA A 154 4.39 -4.81 -5.25
CA ALA A 154 4.04 -5.43 -4.00
C ALA A 154 3.62 -6.87 -4.23
N HIS A 155 2.86 -7.12 -5.28
CA HIS A 155 2.43 -8.45 -5.66
C HIS A 155 3.54 -9.23 -6.36
N ALA A 156 3.45 -10.56 -6.24
CA ALA A 156 4.40 -11.48 -6.87
C ALA A 156 3.96 -11.91 -8.27
N HIS A 157 2.67 -11.82 -8.59
CA HIS A 157 2.19 -12.14 -9.93
C HIS A 157 2.66 -11.07 -10.92
N GLY A 158 3.39 -11.51 -11.94
CA GLY A 158 3.96 -10.61 -12.95
C GLY A 158 3.02 -10.32 -14.12
N SER A 159 1.72 -10.62 -14.00
CA SER A 159 0.73 -10.37 -15.05
C SER A 159 -0.69 -10.33 -14.49
N GLY A 160 -1.56 -9.54 -15.11
CA GLY A 160 -2.98 -9.48 -14.74
C GLY A 160 -3.77 -8.52 -15.64
N GLY A 161 -5.02 -8.29 -15.26
CA GLY A 161 -5.88 -7.30 -15.91
C GLY A 161 -5.37 -5.87 -15.74
N VAL A 162 -5.93 -4.96 -16.54
CA VAL A 162 -5.65 -3.52 -16.46
C VAL A 162 -6.95 -2.72 -16.44
N GLY A 163 -6.94 -1.56 -15.78
CA GLY A 163 -8.19 -0.87 -15.47
C GLY A 163 -8.04 0.53 -14.91
N LEU A 164 -9.19 1.12 -14.63
CA LEU A 164 -9.35 2.42 -14.01
C LEU A 164 -9.85 2.23 -12.58
N TRP A 165 -9.36 3.05 -11.66
CA TRP A 165 -9.76 3.00 -10.27
C TRP A 165 -10.01 4.41 -9.75
N THR A 166 -11.01 4.57 -8.89
CA THR A 166 -11.13 5.80 -8.12
C THR A 166 -11.80 5.62 -6.77
N TYR A 167 -11.32 6.37 -5.79
CA TYR A 167 -12.09 6.73 -4.60
C TYR A 167 -12.51 8.20 -4.70
N LEU A 168 -13.79 8.47 -4.42
CA LEU A 168 -14.52 9.71 -4.73
C LEU A 168 -14.71 9.98 -6.24
N PRO A 169 -15.65 10.86 -6.63
CA PRO A 169 -16.00 11.05 -8.04
C PRO A 169 -14.86 11.59 -8.91
N ALA A 170 -14.61 10.92 -10.04
CA ALA A 170 -13.66 11.34 -11.06
C ALA A 170 -14.16 11.01 -12.48
N HIS A 171 -13.54 11.65 -13.47
CA HIS A 171 -13.84 11.54 -14.89
C HIS A 171 -12.62 10.99 -15.62
N PHE A 172 -12.85 10.03 -16.52
CA PHE A 172 -11.82 9.37 -17.30
C PHE A 172 -12.11 9.49 -18.79
N ALA A 173 -11.10 9.80 -19.59
CA ALA A 173 -11.20 9.88 -21.04
C ALA A 173 -9.87 9.49 -21.73
N HIS A 174 -9.90 9.23 -23.03
CA HIS A 174 -8.70 8.98 -23.87
C HIS A 174 -7.75 7.93 -23.24
N VAL A 175 -8.31 6.76 -22.94
CA VAL A 175 -7.56 5.60 -22.43
C VAL A 175 -6.79 4.97 -23.58
N GLN A 176 -5.49 4.81 -23.40
CA GLN A 176 -4.59 4.14 -24.35
C GLN A 176 -3.78 3.08 -23.62
N VAL A 177 -3.64 1.90 -24.23
CA VAL A 177 -2.87 0.78 -23.67
C VAL A 177 -1.92 0.22 -24.72
N TRP A 178 -0.67 0.00 -24.30
CA TRP A 178 0.37 -0.68 -25.06
C TRP A 178 0.82 -1.93 -24.30
N ASP A 179 1.13 -3.01 -25.01
CA ASP A 179 1.60 -4.29 -24.45
C ASP A 179 3.13 -4.38 -24.31
N ASP A 180 3.83 -3.30 -24.64
CA ASP A 180 5.25 -3.14 -24.38
C ASP A 180 5.52 -2.03 -23.37
N ALA A 181 6.62 -2.22 -22.65
CA ALA A 181 7.13 -1.23 -21.72
C ALA A 181 8.44 -0.65 -22.26
N PRO A 182 8.74 0.64 -21.99
CA PRO A 182 9.99 1.25 -22.41
C PRO A 182 11.20 0.46 -21.87
N PRO A 183 12.23 0.17 -22.69
CA PRO A 183 13.40 -0.60 -22.27
C PRO A 183 14.25 0.13 -21.21
N ASP A 184 14.02 1.43 -21.03
CA ASP A 184 14.65 2.31 -20.05
C ASP A 184 13.85 2.45 -18.76
N LEU A 185 12.77 1.68 -18.56
CA LEU A 185 12.18 1.54 -17.23
C LEU A 185 13.34 1.24 -16.28
N PRO A 186 13.69 2.16 -15.37
CA PRO A 186 14.95 2.08 -14.67
C PRO A 186 14.99 0.73 -14.00
N GLY A 187 15.90 -0.12 -14.49
CA GLY A 187 16.18 -1.45 -13.98
C GLY A 187 16.77 -1.27 -12.60
N GLY A 188 15.91 -0.95 -11.65
CA GLY A 188 16.25 -0.69 -10.29
C GLY A 188 16.62 -2.03 -9.67
N SER A 189 17.91 -2.37 -9.72
CA SER A 189 18.56 -3.11 -8.64
C SER A 189 18.51 -2.32 -7.33
N GLY A 190 17.41 -1.61 -7.05
CA GLY A 190 17.12 -1.07 -5.74
C GLY A 190 16.92 -2.29 -4.86
N THR A 191 17.98 -2.69 -4.17
CA THR A 191 17.83 -3.48 -2.97
C THR A 191 16.74 -2.82 -2.16
N PRO A 192 15.67 -3.56 -1.78
CA PRO A 192 14.66 -3.03 -0.89
C PRO A 192 15.34 -2.33 0.28
N GLU A 193 14.76 -1.22 0.75
CA GLU A 193 15.26 -0.56 1.95
C GLU A 193 15.35 -1.61 3.05
N ALA A 194 16.57 -1.85 3.53
CA ALA A 194 16.80 -2.89 4.52
C ALA A 194 16.20 -2.44 5.85
N ALA A 195 15.57 -3.36 6.55
CA ALA A 195 15.03 -3.12 7.87
C ALA A 195 16.12 -2.52 8.77
N PRO A 196 15.82 -1.47 9.55
CA PRO A 196 16.75 -0.95 10.54
C PRO A 196 17.28 -2.06 11.45
N ALA A 197 18.55 -1.97 11.85
CA ALA A 197 19.12 -2.93 12.80
C ALA A 197 18.25 -3.03 14.06
N GLY A 198 18.01 -4.26 14.52
CA GLY A 198 17.14 -4.53 15.68
C GLY A 198 15.65 -4.66 15.36
N CYS A 199 15.21 -4.49 14.11
CA CYS A 199 13.83 -4.78 13.72
C CYS A 199 13.49 -6.27 13.88
N VAL A 200 12.31 -6.55 14.43
CA VAL A 200 11.72 -7.90 14.38
C VAL A 200 11.24 -8.13 12.96
N THR A 201 11.79 -9.15 12.30
CA THR A 201 11.53 -9.43 10.88
C THR A 201 10.55 -10.59 10.66
N GLU A 202 10.19 -11.33 11.70
CA GLU A 202 9.25 -12.44 11.64
C GLU A 202 8.46 -12.54 12.94
N TRP A 203 7.20 -12.91 12.84
CA TRP A 203 6.29 -13.10 13.97
C TRP A 203 5.56 -14.43 13.86
N PHE A 204 5.12 -14.98 14.98
CA PHE A 204 4.12 -16.04 14.98
C PHE A 204 2.74 -15.41 15.08
N LEU A 205 1.94 -15.54 14.02
CA LEU A 205 0.55 -15.15 14.00
C LEU A 205 -0.30 -16.32 14.53
N GLU A 206 -0.98 -16.10 15.66
CA GLU A 206 -1.83 -17.12 16.27
C GLU A 206 -2.93 -17.57 15.31
N GLY A 207 -3.12 -18.89 15.20
CA GLY A 207 -4.07 -19.49 14.27
C GLY A 207 -3.62 -19.55 12.80
N PHE A 208 -2.46 -18.99 12.45
CA PHE A 208 -1.94 -18.99 11.07
C PHE A 208 -0.56 -19.66 10.96
N GLY A 209 0.42 -19.21 11.76
CA GLY A 209 1.80 -19.67 11.69
C GLY A 209 2.81 -18.52 11.59
N VAL A 210 4.01 -18.82 11.07
CA VAL A 210 5.07 -17.81 10.92
C VAL A 210 4.76 -16.87 9.76
N VAL A 211 4.84 -15.57 10.04
CA VAL A 211 4.68 -14.48 9.07
C VAL A 211 5.93 -13.61 9.05
N ALA A 212 6.34 -13.19 7.88
CA ALA A 212 7.50 -12.33 7.66
C ALA A 212 7.09 -10.87 7.45
N CYS A 213 7.93 -9.97 7.92
CA CYS A 213 7.86 -8.55 7.63
C CYS A 213 8.30 -8.26 6.17
N GLU A 214 7.84 -7.14 5.64
CA GLU A 214 8.38 -6.53 4.44
C GLU A 214 9.87 -6.18 4.64
N PRO A 215 10.66 -5.99 3.56
CA PRO A 215 12.10 -5.78 3.68
C PRO A 215 12.51 -4.59 4.55
N ASN A 216 11.65 -3.58 4.70
CA ASN A 216 11.85 -2.40 5.55
C ASN A 216 11.53 -2.66 7.04
N GLY A 217 11.12 -3.88 7.41
CA GLY A 217 10.81 -4.28 8.77
C GLY A 217 9.35 -4.13 9.18
N ILE A 218 8.50 -3.56 8.31
CA ILE A 218 7.05 -3.45 8.58
C ILE A 218 6.38 -4.80 8.33
N LEU A 219 5.68 -5.34 9.32
CA LEU A 219 4.76 -6.44 9.12
C LEU A 219 3.47 -5.92 8.49
N ASN A 220 3.18 -6.35 7.26
CA ASN A 220 1.88 -6.17 6.63
C ASN A 220 1.01 -7.41 6.83
N VAL A 221 0.04 -7.34 7.73
CA VAL A 221 -0.86 -8.46 8.06
C VAL A 221 -1.77 -8.81 6.88
N ASN A 222 -2.13 -7.82 6.05
CA ASN A 222 -2.95 -8.04 4.86
C ASN A 222 -2.28 -8.97 3.83
N ARG A 223 -0.96 -9.21 3.91
CA ARG A 223 -0.29 -10.26 3.11
C ARG A 223 -0.82 -11.66 3.36
N TYR A 224 -1.32 -11.90 4.57
CA TYR A 224 -1.68 -13.23 5.05
C TYR A 224 -3.18 -13.37 5.27
N LEU A 225 -3.85 -12.27 5.61
CA LEU A 225 -5.26 -12.28 6.01
C LEU A 225 -6.09 -11.25 5.22
N PRO A 226 -7.37 -11.54 4.93
CA PRO A 226 -8.26 -10.59 4.27
C PRO A 226 -8.72 -9.47 5.21
N VAL A 227 -9.21 -8.38 4.63
CA VAL A 227 -9.81 -7.24 5.35
C VAL A 227 -10.98 -7.59 6.27
N THR A 228 -11.55 -8.78 6.17
CA THR A 228 -12.57 -9.25 7.11
C THR A 228 -12.00 -9.69 8.47
N VAL A 229 -10.68 -9.79 8.60
CA VAL A 229 -10.01 -10.04 9.89
C VAL A 229 -9.56 -8.72 10.47
N GLU A 230 -10.22 -8.31 11.55
CA GLU A 230 -10.04 -6.99 12.18
C GLU A 230 -9.18 -7.02 13.44
N GLU A 231 -8.85 -8.21 13.96
CA GLU A 231 -7.99 -8.37 15.14
C GLU A 231 -7.05 -9.56 14.95
N VAL A 232 -5.79 -9.40 15.32
CA VAL A 232 -4.79 -10.48 15.34
C VAL A 232 -3.92 -10.42 16.58
N ARG A 233 -3.42 -11.59 17.00
CA ARG A 233 -2.39 -11.72 18.02
C ARG A 233 -1.11 -12.29 17.42
N LEU A 234 -0.01 -11.57 17.61
CA LEU A 234 1.31 -11.87 17.09
C LEU A 234 2.27 -12.08 18.26
N VAL A 235 3.10 -13.11 18.18
CA VAL A 235 4.03 -13.49 19.25
C VAL A 235 5.45 -13.54 18.73
N ARG A 236 6.38 -13.04 19.55
CA ARG A 236 7.81 -13.21 19.37
C ARG A 236 8.47 -13.56 20.70
N TRP A 237 9.44 -14.46 20.63
CA TRP A 237 10.22 -14.85 21.79
C TRP A 237 11.64 -14.30 21.70
N LEU A 238 12.14 -13.85 22.84
CA LEU A 238 13.51 -13.36 23.01
C LEU A 238 14.12 -13.97 24.27
N GLU A 239 15.43 -14.10 24.27
CA GLU A 239 16.19 -14.62 25.40
C GLU A 239 17.37 -13.70 25.71
N THR A 240 17.56 -13.39 26.99
CA THR A 240 18.69 -12.59 27.46
C THR A 240 19.43 -13.33 28.58
N PRO A 241 20.78 -13.43 28.52
CA PRO A 241 21.56 -14.11 29.56
C PRO A 241 21.76 -13.25 30.82
N GLU A 242 21.58 -11.94 30.70
CA GLU A 242 21.80 -10.94 31.74
C GLU A 242 20.59 -9.98 31.77
N PRO A 243 20.39 -9.23 32.88
CA PRO A 243 19.35 -8.20 32.90
C PRO A 243 19.55 -7.20 31.76
N LEU A 244 18.47 -6.85 31.06
CA LEU A 244 18.52 -5.99 29.89
C LEU A 244 17.45 -4.90 29.97
N ASP A 245 17.89 -3.64 29.98
CA ASP A 245 17.01 -2.49 29.77
C ASP A 245 16.85 -2.25 28.27
N LEU A 246 15.60 -2.21 27.81
CA LEU A 246 15.24 -2.22 26.41
C LEU A 246 14.34 -1.03 26.07
N GLU A 247 14.78 -0.18 25.13
CA GLU A 247 13.91 0.79 24.47
C GLU A 247 13.35 0.15 23.19
N LEU A 248 12.09 -0.28 23.23
CA LEU A 248 11.35 -0.69 22.05
C LEU A 248 10.93 0.56 21.26
N ARG A 249 11.12 0.54 19.94
CA ARG A 249 10.52 1.51 19.03
C ARG A 249 9.42 0.88 18.22
N VAL A 250 8.25 1.50 18.22
CA VAL A 250 7.01 0.87 17.76
C VAL A 250 6.25 1.81 16.84
N GLY A 251 5.74 1.26 15.74
CA GLY A 251 4.81 1.91 14.82
C GLY A 251 3.71 0.93 14.46
N TYR A 252 2.49 1.38 14.25
CA TYR A 252 1.34 0.50 14.04
C TYR A 252 0.19 1.22 13.36
N SER A 253 -0.67 0.43 12.74
CA SER A 253 -1.98 0.83 12.23
C SER A 253 -2.96 -0.32 12.53
N ASP A 254 -4.03 -0.12 13.30
CA ASP A 254 -4.50 1.14 13.90
C ASP A 254 -4.42 1.17 15.43
N GLU A 255 -4.81 0.10 16.09
CA GLU A 255 -4.67 -0.04 17.52
C GLU A 255 -3.68 -1.15 17.84
N LEU A 256 -2.84 -0.92 18.84
CA LEU A 256 -1.84 -1.88 19.29
C LEU A 256 -1.86 -1.96 20.80
N THR A 257 -1.86 -3.19 21.32
CA THR A 257 -1.44 -3.50 22.68
C THR A 257 -0.20 -4.39 22.63
N LEU A 258 0.87 -3.99 23.31
CA LEU A 258 2.04 -4.83 23.54
C LEU A 258 2.03 -5.40 24.95
N GLU A 259 2.30 -6.69 25.05
CA GLU A 259 2.45 -7.42 26.29
C GLU A 259 3.84 -8.04 26.37
N LEU A 260 4.44 -7.98 27.55
CA LEU A 260 5.66 -8.70 27.89
C LEU A 260 5.33 -9.69 29.00
N ASP A 261 5.53 -10.98 28.74
CA ASP A 261 5.20 -12.09 29.65
C ASP A 261 3.75 -12.03 30.19
N GLY A 262 2.81 -11.61 29.33
CA GLY A 262 1.40 -11.46 29.67
C GLY A 262 1.04 -10.19 30.43
N GLN A 263 2.01 -9.30 30.69
CA GLN A 263 1.75 -7.98 31.26
C GLN A 263 1.77 -6.91 30.17
N ALA A 264 0.69 -6.13 30.04
CA ALA A 264 0.64 -5.00 29.13
C ALA A 264 1.72 -3.95 29.46
N VAL A 265 2.55 -3.63 28.48
CA VAL A 265 3.62 -2.62 28.57
C VAL A 265 3.34 -1.38 27.71
N PHE A 266 2.45 -1.50 26.73
CA PHE A 266 2.02 -0.40 25.88
C PHE A 266 0.62 -0.64 25.33
N SER A 267 -0.16 0.43 25.18
CA SER A 267 -1.43 0.43 24.44
C SER A 267 -1.59 1.78 23.76
N GLY A 268 -2.00 1.78 22.50
CA GLY A 268 -2.17 3.02 21.75
C GLY A 268 -3.08 2.88 20.53
N ARG A 269 -3.45 4.03 19.97
CA ARG A 269 -4.25 4.17 18.75
C ARG A 269 -3.58 5.18 17.82
N HIS A 270 -3.37 4.79 16.58
CA HIS A 270 -2.76 5.59 15.52
C HIS A 270 -3.57 5.40 14.23
N VAL A 271 -4.34 6.41 13.88
CA VAL A 271 -5.29 6.39 12.76
C VAL A 271 -5.03 7.56 11.82
N PHE A 272 -5.60 7.49 10.62
CA PHE A 272 -5.57 8.59 9.68
C PHE A 272 -6.42 9.78 10.15
N HIS A 273 -5.87 10.98 9.95
CA HIS A 273 -6.58 12.24 10.07
C HIS A 273 -6.39 13.08 8.80
N SER A 274 -7.49 13.57 8.24
CA SER A 274 -7.45 14.41 7.05
C SER A 274 -6.78 15.76 7.34
N SER A 275 -5.49 15.85 7.03
CA SER A 275 -4.62 16.96 7.41
C SER A 275 -3.40 17.06 6.48
N PRO A 276 -2.78 18.25 6.31
CA PRO A 276 -1.52 18.41 5.60
C PRO A 276 -0.29 18.04 6.47
N LYS A 277 -0.45 17.39 7.62
CA LYS A 277 0.69 17.01 8.46
C LYS A 277 1.07 15.55 8.28
N TRP A 278 2.36 15.28 8.16
CA TRP A 278 2.91 13.94 7.97
C TRP A 278 2.54 12.99 9.13
N GLU A 279 2.63 13.48 10.37
CA GLU A 279 2.28 12.74 11.59
C GLU A 279 0.80 12.37 11.74
N GLU A 280 -0.08 13.03 10.99
CA GLU A 280 -1.52 12.82 11.03
C GLU A 280 -1.98 11.86 9.91
N ARG A 281 -1.04 11.31 9.12
CA ARG A 281 -1.36 10.37 8.04
C ARG A 281 -1.60 8.93 8.49
N GLY A 282 -1.24 8.56 9.72
CA GLY A 282 -1.41 7.18 10.17
C GLY A 282 -0.34 6.22 9.63
N TYR A 283 0.82 6.72 9.17
CA TYR A 283 1.90 5.89 8.66
C TYR A 283 2.52 5.01 9.75
N VAL A 284 2.84 3.77 9.39
CA VAL A 284 3.50 2.80 10.28
C VAL A 284 4.99 3.13 10.43
N GLU A 285 5.29 4.16 11.22
CA GLU A 285 6.64 4.61 11.57
C GLU A 285 6.98 4.28 13.02
N ALA A 286 8.20 3.79 13.29
CA ALA A 286 8.67 3.39 14.61
C ALA A 286 8.93 4.59 15.55
N ARG A 287 7.86 5.32 15.92
CA ARG A 287 7.90 6.59 16.67
C ARG A 287 7.69 6.41 18.17
N GLU A 288 6.82 5.49 18.56
CA GLU A 288 6.51 5.25 19.96
C GLU A 288 7.68 4.58 20.65
N ARG A 289 7.96 4.98 21.89
CA ARG A 289 9.07 4.45 22.69
C ARG A 289 8.54 3.79 23.94
N VAL A 290 8.82 2.50 24.09
CA VAL A 290 8.39 1.71 25.24
C VAL A 290 9.64 1.20 25.95
N HIS A 291 9.79 1.55 27.23
CA HIS A 291 10.91 1.09 28.04
C HIS A 291 10.48 -0.12 28.86
N VAL A 292 11.22 -1.21 28.74
CA VAL A 292 10.99 -2.43 29.52
C VAL A 292 12.32 -2.93 30.09
N THR A 293 12.27 -3.56 31.26
CA THR A 293 13.43 -4.23 31.87
C THR A 293 13.17 -5.72 31.86
N LEU A 294 14.12 -6.48 31.33
CA LEU A 294 14.10 -7.93 31.24
C LEU A 294 15.04 -8.52 32.28
N ALA A 295 14.58 -9.54 32.99
CA ALA A 295 15.45 -10.37 33.82
C ALA A 295 16.25 -11.33 32.93
N PRO A 296 17.29 -12.00 33.44
CA PRO A 296 17.90 -13.13 32.73
C PRO A 296 16.85 -14.22 32.47
N GLY A 297 16.73 -14.67 31.22
CA GLY A 297 15.84 -15.74 30.83
C GLY A 297 15.12 -15.48 29.51
N ARG A 298 14.08 -16.29 29.29
CA ARG A 298 13.23 -16.26 28.10
C ARG A 298 11.99 -15.42 28.37
N HIS A 299 11.68 -14.54 27.44
CA HIS A 299 10.56 -13.61 27.50
C HIS A 299 9.68 -13.71 26.25
N GLN A 300 8.37 -13.58 26.44
CA GLN A 300 7.38 -13.49 25.38
C GLN A 300 6.99 -12.03 25.16
N LEU A 301 7.25 -11.52 23.96
CA LEU A 301 6.65 -10.28 23.46
C LEU A 301 5.42 -10.65 22.63
N ALA A 302 4.24 -10.14 23.01
CA ALA A 302 3.03 -10.30 22.24
C ALA A 302 2.47 -8.95 21.80
N ALA A 303 1.89 -8.92 20.62
CA ALA A 303 1.25 -7.76 20.02
C ALA A 303 -0.18 -8.14 19.62
N THR A 304 -1.16 -7.45 20.19
CA THR A 304 -2.55 -7.51 19.73
C THR A 304 -2.81 -6.30 18.86
N LEU A 305 -3.03 -6.52 17.56
CA LEU A 305 -3.33 -5.48 16.60
C LEU A 305 -4.81 -5.49 16.24
N ARG A 306 -5.41 -4.30 16.12
CA ARG A 306 -6.77 -4.14 15.57
C ARG A 306 -6.78 -3.17 14.40
N MET A 307 -7.52 -3.53 13.38
CA MET A 307 -7.80 -2.72 12.21
C MET A 307 -9.11 -1.96 12.42
N THR A 308 -9.08 -0.64 12.29
CA THR A 308 -10.26 0.23 12.40
C THR A 308 -10.55 1.00 11.10
N GLU A 309 -9.59 1.02 10.18
CA GLU A 309 -9.63 1.65 8.86
C GLU A 309 -9.11 0.67 7.79
N LEU A 310 -9.53 0.83 6.53
CA LEU A 310 -9.16 -0.07 5.43
C LEU A 310 -7.94 0.44 4.63
N PHE A 311 -7.01 1.08 5.32
CA PHE A 311 -5.87 1.82 4.75
C PHE A 311 -4.50 1.18 5.05
N GLY A 312 -4.54 0.03 5.69
CA GLY A 312 -3.39 -0.77 6.08
C GLY A 312 -3.67 -1.52 7.37
N PHE A 313 -3.02 -2.67 7.57
CA PHE A 313 -3.09 -3.39 8.83
C PHE A 313 -1.72 -3.99 9.15
N GLY A 314 -1.06 -3.46 10.18
CA GLY A 314 0.29 -3.90 10.49
C GLY A 314 1.05 -3.08 11.51
N MET A 315 2.33 -3.43 11.66
CA MET A 315 3.20 -2.81 12.65
C MET A 315 4.68 -2.95 12.29
N ILE A 316 5.50 -2.12 12.92
CA ILE A 316 6.94 -2.27 13.00
C ILE A 316 7.35 -2.26 14.47
N VAL A 317 8.21 -3.19 14.85
CA VAL A 317 8.81 -3.23 16.19
C VAL A 317 10.32 -3.34 16.01
N ASN A 318 11.04 -2.41 16.61
CA ASN A 318 12.49 -2.42 16.69
C ASN A 318 12.91 -2.56 18.16
N LEU A 319 13.72 -3.56 18.44
CA LEU A 319 14.21 -3.90 19.78
C LEU A 319 15.52 -3.16 20.13
N GLY A 320 16.00 -2.27 19.27
CA GLY A 320 17.32 -1.67 19.40
C GLY A 320 18.46 -2.68 19.24
N GLU A 321 19.69 -2.21 19.43
CA GLU A 321 20.91 -3.01 19.21
C GLU A 321 21.26 -3.94 20.39
N GLY A 322 20.51 -3.85 21.50
CA GLY A 322 20.78 -4.60 22.73
C GLY A 322 20.34 -6.07 22.70
N VAL A 323 19.35 -6.43 21.87
CA VAL A 323 18.81 -7.80 21.81
C VAL A 323 19.62 -8.65 20.85
N LYS A 324 20.32 -9.65 21.39
CA LYS A 324 21.22 -10.52 20.62
C LYS A 324 20.56 -11.83 20.16
N THR A 325 19.50 -12.26 20.83
CA THR A 325 18.90 -13.58 20.58
C THR A 325 17.39 -13.49 20.49
N LEU A 326 16.89 -13.32 19.26
CA LEU A 326 15.52 -13.69 18.94
C LEU A 326 15.45 -15.19 18.76
N LEU A 327 14.54 -15.85 19.47
CA LEU A 327 14.28 -17.26 19.26
C LEU A 327 13.49 -17.48 17.95
N PRO A 328 13.44 -18.71 17.40
CA PRO A 328 12.69 -19.00 16.18
C PRO A 328 11.24 -18.52 16.28
N ALA A 329 10.70 -17.93 15.21
CA ALA A 329 9.34 -17.39 15.22
C ALA A 329 8.30 -18.47 15.55
N GLY A 330 8.44 -19.66 14.96
CA GLY A 330 7.52 -20.80 15.15
C GLY A 330 7.59 -21.48 16.52
N LEU A 331 8.28 -20.90 17.50
CA LEU A 331 8.40 -21.44 18.84
C LEU A 331 7.06 -21.31 19.56
N HIS A 332 6.30 -22.41 19.63
CA HIS A 332 5.09 -22.47 20.42
C HIS A 332 5.40 -22.22 21.91
N PRO A 333 4.46 -21.62 22.67
CA PRO A 333 4.49 -21.75 24.12
C PRO A 333 4.48 -23.25 24.40
N LEU A 334 5.61 -23.75 24.91
CA LEU A 334 5.74 -25.14 25.32
C LEU A 334 4.64 -25.42 26.35
N GLY A 335 3.87 -26.49 26.12
CA GLY A 335 3.47 -27.33 27.23
C GLY A 335 4.70 -27.98 27.85
#